data_AF-A0A366ZY86-F1
#
_entry.id   AF-A0A366ZY86-F1
#
_cell.length_a   1.000
_cell.length_b   1.000
_cell.length_c   1.000
_cell.angle_alpha   90.00
_cell.angle_beta   90.00
_cell.angle_gamma   90.00
#
_symmetry.space_group_name_H-M   'P 1'
#
loop_
_entity.id
_entity.type
_entity.pdbx_description
1 polymer ?
#
loop_
_entity_poly.entity_id
_entity_poly.type
_entity_poly.pdbx_seq_one_letter_code
_entity_poly.pdbx_strand_id
1 'polypeptide(L)'
;MTEQTHRERITTDHPATDRVNQPRREEGIVRRDAQPIEHERPEDWGWHGETGRAGRIASWIAILFILAYLVGNHEGRIEDIWIVGIAVIMILIKVADFFRRRNAWRAQ
;
A
#
# COMPACT_ATOMS: atom_id res chain seq x y z
N MET A 1 -39.02 -13.79 -26.46
CA MET A 1 -37.99 -14.16 -25.47
C MET A 1 -36.72 -13.43 -25.88
N THR A 2 -36.40 -12.35 -25.19
CA THR A 2 -35.52 -11.26 -25.66
C THR A 2 -34.06 -11.56 -25.28
N GLU A 3 -33.10 -11.25 -26.14
CA GLU A 3 -31.68 -11.61 -26.01
C GLU A 3 -31.04 -11.21 -24.66
N GLN A 4 -31.56 -10.15 -24.01
CA GLN A 4 -31.12 -9.70 -22.68
C GLN A 4 -31.31 -10.75 -21.59
N THR A 5 -32.42 -11.49 -21.59
CA THR A 5 -32.72 -12.51 -20.58
C THR A 5 -31.77 -13.71 -20.67
N HIS A 6 -31.15 -13.92 -21.84
CA HIS A 6 -30.16 -14.99 -22.02
C HIS A 6 -28.80 -14.60 -21.43
N ARG A 7 -28.37 -13.34 -21.57
CA ARG A 7 -27.09 -12.87 -21.03
C ARG A 7 -27.11 -12.81 -19.50
N GLU A 8 -28.21 -12.36 -18.92
CA GLU A 8 -28.42 -12.31 -17.46
C GLU A 8 -28.38 -13.70 -16.79
N ARG A 9 -28.86 -14.74 -17.48
CA ARG A 9 -28.79 -16.12 -16.98
C ARG A 9 -27.37 -16.68 -17.04
N ILE A 10 -26.59 -16.36 -18.09
CA ILE A 10 -25.19 -16.78 -18.22
C ILE A 10 -24.30 -16.15 -17.14
N THR A 11 -24.60 -14.93 -16.67
CA THR A 11 -23.84 -14.30 -15.58
C THR A 11 -24.13 -14.90 -14.21
N THR A 12 -25.29 -15.55 -14.05
CA THR A 12 -25.78 -16.06 -12.75
C THR A 12 -25.41 -17.53 -12.53
N ASP A 13 -25.38 -18.34 -13.60
CA ASP A 13 -25.08 -19.78 -13.57
C ASP A 13 -23.72 -20.09 -14.21
N HIS A 14 -22.64 -19.42 -13.80
CA HIS A 14 -21.29 -19.72 -14.30
C HIS A 14 -20.62 -20.79 -13.40
N PRO A 15 -19.99 -21.85 -13.95
CA PRO A 15 -19.31 -22.88 -13.14
C PRO A 15 -18.09 -22.37 -12.38
N ALA A 16 -17.75 -21.08 -12.49
CA ALA A 16 -16.63 -20.45 -11.78
C ALA A 16 -17.10 -19.60 -10.58
N THR A 17 -18.41 -19.49 -10.39
CA THR A 17 -19.04 -18.67 -9.35
C THR A 17 -19.91 -19.54 -8.46
N ASP A 18 -19.96 -19.22 -7.17
CA ASP A 18 -20.82 -19.85 -6.18
C ASP A 18 -21.59 -18.76 -5.42
N ARG A 19 -22.81 -19.09 -4.98
CA ARG A 19 -23.64 -18.15 -4.22
C ARG A 19 -23.40 -18.36 -2.75
N VAL A 20 -22.92 -17.31 -2.09
CA VAL A 20 -22.59 -17.38 -0.66
C VAL A 20 -23.57 -16.52 0.12
N ASN A 21 -24.29 -17.15 1.05
CA ASN A 21 -25.14 -16.46 2.01
C ASN A 21 -24.27 -15.73 3.04
N GLN A 22 -24.26 -14.40 2.98
CA GLN A 22 -23.51 -13.55 3.89
C GLN A 22 -24.42 -13.03 5.01
N PRO A 23 -24.11 -13.28 6.29
CA PRO A 23 -24.95 -12.81 7.39
C PRO A 23 -25.09 -11.28 7.35
N ARG A 24 -26.32 -10.77 7.33
CA ARG A 24 -26.65 -9.32 7.27
C ARG A 24 -26.32 -8.62 5.94
N ARG A 25 -26.06 -9.34 4.84
CA ARG A 25 -25.92 -8.79 3.48
C ARG A 25 -26.81 -9.55 2.50
N GLU A 26 -27.14 -8.91 1.37
CA GLU A 26 -27.70 -9.61 0.21
C GLU A 26 -26.77 -10.72 -0.29
N GLU A 27 -27.35 -11.80 -0.80
CA GLU A 27 -26.62 -12.97 -1.29
C GLU A 27 -25.70 -12.59 -2.45
N GLY A 28 -24.39 -12.74 -2.25
CA GLY A 28 -23.38 -12.35 -3.23
C GLY A 28 -22.96 -13.53 -4.12
N ILE A 29 -22.78 -13.26 -5.41
CA ILE A 29 -22.09 -14.17 -6.32
C ILE A 29 -20.58 -14.01 -6.08
N VAL A 30 -19.93 -15.04 -5.55
CA VAL A 30 -18.49 -15.03 -5.26
C VAL A 30 -17.80 -16.05 -6.17
N ARG A 31 -16.47 -15.96 -6.32
CA ARG A 31 -15.73 -17.05 -6.99
C ARG A 31 -15.88 -18.33 -6.17
N ARG A 32 -15.94 -19.48 -6.85
CA ARG A 32 -16.22 -20.80 -6.25
C ARG A 32 -15.34 -21.17 -5.03
N ASP A 33 -14.15 -20.59 -4.91
CA ASP A 33 -13.20 -20.86 -3.81
C ASP A 33 -13.07 -19.71 -2.80
N ALA A 34 -13.91 -18.68 -2.91
CA ALA A 34 -13.87 -17.53 -2.04
C ALA A 34 -14.64 -17.78 -0.74
N GLN A 35 -13.99 -17.56 0.39
CA GLN A 35 -14.61 -17.62 1.71
C GLN A 35 -15.60 -16.44 1.88
N PRO A 36 -16.75 -16.65 2.56
CA PRO A 36 -17.60 -15.54 2.99
C PRO A 36 -16.78 -14.57 3.86
N ILE A 37 -16.83 -13.27 3.53
CA ILE A 37 -16.18 -12.24 4.35
C ILE A 37 -17.03 -12.07 5.62
N GLU A 38 -16.64 -12.75 6.71
CA GLU A 38 -17.34 -12.62 8.00
C GLU A 38 -16.98 -11.33 8.74
N HIS A 39 -15.75 -10.84 8.55
CA HIS A 39 -15.27 -9.58 9.09
C HIS A 39 -14.32 -8.92 8.09
N GLU A 40 -14.49 -7.62 7.87
CA GLU A 40 -13.57 -6.85 7.03
C GLU A 40 -12.20 -6.78 7.72
N ARG A 41 -11.16 -7.27 7.05
CA ARG A 41 -9.78 -7.14 7.52
C ARG A 41 -9.18 -5.91 6.85
N PRO A 42 -8.33 -5.12 7.52
CA PRO A 42 -7.76 -3.92 6.93
C PRO A 42 -7.18 -4.20 5.55
N GLU A 43 -6.43 -5.30 5.39
CA GLU A 43 -5.82 -5.77 4.15
C GLU A 43 -6.76 -5.87 2.93
N ASP A 44 -8.07 -6.03 3.14
CA ASP A 44 -9.08 -6.15 2.08
C ASP A 44 -9.38 -4.80 1.39
N TRP A 45 -8.99 -3.66 1.99
CA TRP A 45 -9.29 -2.31 1.50
C TRP A 45 -8.42 -1.84 0.32
N GLY A 46 -7.40 -2.61 -0.07
CA GLY A 46 -6.67 -2.41 -1.34
C GLY A 46 -5.50 -1.40 -1.32
N TRP A 47 -5.41 -0.51 -0.33
CA TRP A 47 -4.32 0.48 -0.17
C TRP A 47 -3.09 0.03 0.65
N HIS A 48 -2.88 -1.28 0.83
CA HIS A 48 -1.76 -1.83 1.64
C HIS A 48 -0.50 -2.17 0.85
N GLY A 49 -0.40 -1.69 -0.39
CA GLY A 49 0.73 -2.00 -1.25
C GLY A 49 2.05 -1.41 -0.74
N GLU A 50 3.10 -2.24 -0.63
CA GLU A 50 4.47 -1.73 -0.44
C GLU A 50 4.97 -1.16 -1.77
N THR A 51 5.45 0.08 -1.77
CA THR A 51 6.00 0.75 -2.97
C THR A 51 7.31 0.13 -3.47
N GLY A 52 7.86 -0.86 -2.75
CA GLY A 52 9.03 -1.64 -3.13
C GLY A 52 10.25 -0.78 -3.47
N ARG A 53 10.83 -1.00 -4.67
CA ARG A 53 12.01 -0.25 -5.15
C ARG A 53 11.70 1.23 -5.41
N ALA A 54 10.49 1.54 -5.89
CA ALA A 54 10.11 2.92 -6.20
C ALA A 54 10.07 3.79 -4.94
N GLY A 55 9.50 3.30 -3.84
CA GLY A 55 9.52 3.99 -2.55
C GLY A 55 10.94 4.21 -2.00
N ARG A 56 11.86 3.26 -2.24
CA ARG A 56 13.27 3.41 -1.83
C ARG A 56 14.00 4.48 -2.62
N ILE A 57 13.66 4.68 -3.89
CA ILE A 57 14.23 5.75 -4.72
C ILE A 57 13.58 7.09 -4.34
N ALA A 58 12.25 7.13 -4.23
CA ALA A 58 11.51 8.33 -3.85
C ALA A 58 11.97 8.91 -2.50
N SER A 59 12.27 8.06 -1.52
CA SER A 59 12.83 8.52 -0.23
C SER A 59 14.22 9.16 -0.35
N TRP A 60 15.07 8.71 -1.29
CA TRP A 60 16.33 9.40 -1.55
C TRP A 60 16.12 10.74 -2.25
N ILE A 61 15.18 10.80 -3.20
CA ILE A 61 14.80 12.05 -3.87
C ILE A 61 14.28 13.06 -2.84
N ALA A 62 13.44 12.64 -1.88
CA ALA A 62 12.94 13.50 -0.81
C ALA A 62 14.07 14.07 0.07
N ILE A 63 15.08 13.27 0.42
CA ILE A 63 16.26 13.73 1.18
C ILE A 63 17.02 14.79 0.38
N LEU A 64 17.29 14.53 -0.91
CA LEU A 64 17.98 15.49 -1.78
C LEU A 64 17.18 16.79 -1.95
N PHE A 65 15.85 16.68 -2.04
CA PHE A 65 14.97 17.83 -2.16
C PHE A 65 15.01 18.71 -0.91
N ILE A 66 14.99 18.11 0.30
CA ILE A 66 15.15 18.86 1.55
C ILE A 66 16.54 19.50 1.62
N LEU A 67 17.60 18.79 1.25
CA LEU A 67 18.95 19.37 1.25
C LEU A 67 19.12 20.49 0.22
N ALA A 68 18.35 20.50 -0.87
CA ALA A 68 18.36 21.58 -1.84
C ALA A 68 17.88 22.91 -1.25
N TYR A 69 17.06 22.89 -0.18
CA TYR A 69 16.62 24.12 0.50
C TYR A 69 17.78 24.85 1.17
N LEU A 70 18.93 24.21 1.42
CA LEU A 70 20.14 24.90 1.91
C LEU A 70 20.67 25.94 0.92
N VAL A 71 20.28 25.87 -0.35
CA VAL A 71 20.61 26.85 -1.37
C VAL A 71 19.50 27.89 -1.44
N GLY A 72 19.63 28.96 -0.67
CA GLY A 72 18.59 29.99 -0.56
C GLY A 72 19.09 31.26 0.14
N ASN A 73 18.16 32.20 0.36
CA ASN A 73 18.44 33.48 1.02
C ASN A 73 18.33 33.37 2.55
N HIS A 74 18.99 32.38 3.16
CA HIS A 74 18.95 32.20 4.61
C HIS A 74 19.84 33.25 5.28
N GLU A 75 19.23 34.24 5.94
CA GLU A 75 19.97 35.20 6.75
C GLU A 75 20.35 34.63 8.13
N GLY A 76 19.54 33.69 8.63
CA GLY A 76 19.74 33.03 9.92
C GLY A 76 20.04 31.55 9.78
N ARG A 77 20.88 31.02 10.69
CA ARG A 77 21.27 29.59 10.68
C ARG A 77 20.20 28.64 11.21
N ILE A 78 19.09 29.15 11.76
CA ILE A 78 18.08 28.30 12.38
C ILE A 78 17.39 27.39 11.35
N GLU A 79 17.13 27.91 10.16
CA GLU A 79 16.56 27.16 9.05
C GLU A 79 17.49 26.03 8.62
N ASP A 80 18.77 26.32 8.42
CA ASP A 80 19.79 25.32 8.09
C ASP A 80 19.86 24.19 9.13
N ILE A 81 19.81 24.53 10.42
CA ILE A 81 19.86 23.54 11.51
C ILE A 81 18.68 22.58 11.42
N TRP A 82 17.46 23.09 11.17
CA TRP A 82 16.28 22.25 11.01
C TRP A 82 16.33 21.40 9.75
N ILE A 83 16.73 21.98 8.61
CA ILE A 83 16.88 21.25 7.34
C ILE A 83 17.88 20.10 7.49
N VAL A 84 19.08 20.39 8.02
CA VAL A 84 20.11 19.38 8.24
C VAL A 84 19.65 18.35 9.27
N GLY A 85 19.04 18.78 10.37
CA GLY A 85 18.51 17.88 11.40
C GLY A 85 17.50 16.87 10.85
N ILE A 86 16.53 17.34 10.06
CA ILE A 86 15.53 16.48 9.41
C ILE A 86 16.19 15.53 8.41
N ALA A 87 17.10 16.03 7.56
CA ALA A 87 17.81 15.20 6.59
C ALA A 87 18.63 14.09 7.27
N VAL A 88 19.31 14.39 8.37
CA VAL A 88 20.07 13.41 9.17
C VAL A 88 19.12 12.33 9.72
N ILE A 89 17.98 12.71 10.31
CA ILE A 89 17.00 11.75 10.82
C ILE A 89 16.51 10.80 9.72
N MET A 90 16.18 11.34 8.54
CA MET A 90 15.74 10.51 7.40
C MET A 90 16.82 9.53 6.95
N ILE A 91 18.08 9.97 6.88
CA ILE A 91 19.22 9.11 6.53
C ILE A 91 19.39 8.01 7.58
N LEU A 92 19.31 8.34 8.87
CA LEU A 92 19.41 7.35 9.95
C LEU A 92 18.32 6.28 9.86
N ILE A 93 17.08 6.67 9.58
CA ILE A 93 15.97 5.72 9.36
C ILE A 93 16.28 4.79 8.18
N LYS A 94 16.79 5.32 7.06
CA LYS A 94 17.17 4.48 5.90
C LYS A 94 18.29 3.51 6.23
N VAL A 95 19.32 3.98 6.93
CA VAL A 95 20.46 3.15 7.34
C VAL A 95 19.98 2.04 8.30
N ALA A 96 19.13 2.37 9.26
CA ALA A 96 18.52 1.39 10.16
C ALA A 96 17.67 0.37 9.39
N ASP A 97 16.84 0.80 8.44
CA ASP A 97 16.05 -0.09 7.58
C ASP A 97 16.94 -1.04 6.76
N PHE A 98 18.05 -0.52 6.20
CA PHE A 98 19.02 -1.33 5.48
C PHE A 98 19.64 -2.42 6.36
N PHE A 99 20.08 -2.07 7.57
CA PHE A 99 20.63 -3.04 8.51
C PHE A 99 19.60 -4.06 8.96
N ARG A 100 18.36 -3.62 9.25
CA ARG A 100 17.23 -4.51 9.60
C ARG A 100 16.97 -5.54 8.51
N ARG A 101 16.89 -5.11 7.24
CA ARG A 101 16.65 -6.01 6.10
C ARG A 101 17.83 -6.95 5.87
N ARG A 102 19.06 -6.45 6.00
CA ARG A 102 20.28 -7.27 5.88
C ARG A 102 20.37 -8.35 6.96
N ASN A 103 19.83 -8.09 8.14
CA ASN A 103 19.87 -8.98 9.29
C ASN A 103 18.56 -9.76 9.51
N ALA A 104 17.58 -9.67 8.61
CA ALA A 104 16.27 -10.30 8.77
C ALA A 104 16.34 -11.83 8.94
N TRP A 105 17.35 -12.49 8.36
CA TRP A 105 17.59 -13.93 8.50
C TRP A 105 18.11 -14.34 9.90
N ARG A 106 18.58 -13.40 10.72
CA ARG A 106 19.00 -13.66 12.11
C ARG A 106 17.87 -13.54 13.13
N ALA A 107 16.70 -13.07 12.69
CA ALA A 107 15.53 -12.88 13.54
C ALA A 107 14.57 -14.09 13.52
N GLN A 108 15.03 -15.24 13.00
CA GLN A 108 14.31 -16.51 12.97
C GLN A 108 14.71 -17.40 14.14
#